data_AF-A0A7V2S864-F1
#
_entry.id   AF-A0A7V2S864-F1
#
_cell.length_a   1.000
_cell.length_b   1.000
_cell.length_c   1.000
_cell.angle_alpha   90.00
_cell.angle_beta   90.00
_cell.angle_gamma   90.00
#
_symmetry.space_group_name_H-M   'P 1'
#
loop_
_entity.id
_entity.type
_entity.pdbx_description
1 polymer ?
#
loop_
_entity_poly.entity_id
_entity_poly.type
_entity_poly.pdbx_seq_one_letter_code
_entity_poly.pdbx_strand_id
1 'polypeptide(L)'
;MAIKIYHQVGHFSNWNIESYTNDKCGDGLIFSPLHQNKSQLEKIDDKLKAHSLFDPQYYLPNSQKKKLSTYPFFPEEISGGFSTIDFTSIALESARQCVAFQIEQNYEKIIIPARFIDQMSSDYLEQQEAYSVYPFLQALGEQAVSKPIYLTLPLTSHMIEDDGFRKSILNWVTGFPEIDGVYILVNHERNTKQIQSESFLDAYLEMLTDLSSVELGLIIGHTNTESLLFSLIDDSVLTFGSFENTRIFSVDKFVSSDEAKRGPKARIYLPGLLNWVQFTQAREIKNEEPELWSNIYQPTNYGNHVFNLAVEPYFNQPNLYKHHFICFYDTISTLSKLDVVDRYKFLKTKIQEAIDYHKQVNAIPINLDRHGNGEHLEHWLNCINRYYRKYLK
;
A
#
# COMPACT_ATOMS: atom_id res chain seq x y z
N MET A 1 -2.32 10.16 -19.14
CA MET A 1 -1.75 9.17 -18.23
C MET A 1 -1.82 9.77 -16.85
N ALA A 2 -2.62 9.19 -15.95
CA ALA A 2 -2.94 9.79 -14.66
C ALA A 2 -2.64 8.80 -13.53
N ILE A 3 -1.90 9.26 -12.52
CA ILE A 3 -1.71 8.50 -11.29
C ILE A 3 -2.98 8.63 -10.45
N LYS A 4 -3.47 7.50 -9.96
CA LYS A 4 -4.54 7.45 -8.95
C LYS A 4 -3.98 7.07 -7.60
N ILE A 5 -4.75 7.36 -6.55
CA ILE A 5 -4.34 7.03 -5.18
C ILE A 5 -5.49 6.53 -4.34
N TYR A 6 -5.36 5.29 -3.85
CA TYR A 6 -6.41 4.62 -3.09
C TYR A 6 -6.03 4.55 -1.61
N HIS A 7 -7.03 4.68 -0.74
CA HIS A 7 -6.85 4.43 0.67
C HIS A 7 -6.81 2.92 0.93
N GLN A 8 -5.70 2.41 1.45
CA GLN A 8 -5.65 1.08 2.04
C GLN A 8 -6.39 1.10 3.38
N VAL A 9 -7.62 0.57 3.43
CA VAL A 9 -8.51 0.74 4.58
C VAL A 9 -8.11 -0.22 5.71
N GLY A 10 -7.70 0.36 6.83
CA GLY A 10 -7.29 -0.37 8.03
C GLY A 10 -8.37 -0.46 9.10
N HIS A 11 -7.90 -0.67 10.34
CA HIS A 11 -8.71 -0.43 11.53
C HIS A 11 -9.20 1.03 11.56
N PHE A 12 -10.36 1.29 12.15
CA PHE A 12 -11.06 2.58 12.08
C PHE A 12 -11.34 3.03 10.62
N SER A 13 -12.02 2.16 9.86
CA SER A 13 -12.34 2.39 8.45
C SER A 13 -13.08 3.70 8.19
N ASN A 14 -13.85 4.20 9.17
CA ASN A 14 -14.54 5.48 9.05
C ASN A 14 -13.58 6.65 8.82
N TRP A 15 -12.33 6.60 9.28
CA TRP A 15 -11.36 7.67 9.01
C TRP A 15 -11.02 7.78 7.52
N ASN A 16 -10.80 6.63 6.86
CA ASN A 16 -10.54 6.58 5.42
C ASN A 16 -11.80 6.98 4.63
N ILE A 17 -12.96 6.44 5.01
CA ILE A 17 -14.24 6.75 4.35
C ILE A 17 -14.56 8.25 4.46
N GLU A 18 -14.50 8.83 5.66
CA GLU A 18 -14.78 10.24 5.87
C GLU A 18 -13.80 11.15 5.11
N SER A 19 -12.52 10.79 5.03
CA SER A 19 -11.58 11.58 4.23
C SER A 19 -11.83 11.48 2.73
N TYR A 20 -12.21 10.30 2.25
CA TYR A 20 -12.64 10.16 0.86
C TYR A 20 -13.92 10.97 0.56
N THR A 21 -14.96 10.84 1.39
CA THR A 21 -16.27 11.44 1.12
C THR A 21 -16.33 12.93 1.41
N ASN A 22 -15.73 13.37 2.52
CA ASN A 22 -15.90 14.74 3.03
C ASN A 22 -14.73 15.63 2.61
N ASP A 23 -13.50 15.11 2.70
CA ASP A 23 -12.29 15.87 2.35
C ASP A 23 -11.97 15.76 0.84
N LYS A 24 -12.66 14.88 0.11
CA LYS A 24 -12.40 14.56 -1.31
C LYS A 24 -10.95 14.15 -1.54
N CYS A 25 -10.42 13.38 -0.60
CA CYS A 25 -9.06 12.90 -0.60
C CYS A 25 -9.03 11.47 -1.14
N GLY A 26 -8.24 11.23 -2.19
CA GLY A 26 -8.11 9.93 -2.82
C GLY A 26 -9.13 9.65 -3.91
N ASP A 27 -8.84 8.63 -4.72
CA ASP A 27 -9.63 8.24 -5.90
C ASP A 27 -10.44 6.95 -5.67
N GLY A 28 -10.20 6.26 -4.56
CA GLY A 28 -10.90 5.04 -4.18
C GLY A 28 -10.45 4.49 -2.83
N LEU A 29 -11.08 3.41 -2.40
CA LEU A 29 -10.77 2.69 -1.16
C LEU A 29 -10.40 1.23 -1.49
N ILE A 30 -9.52 0.61 -0.72
CA ILE A 30 -9.25 -0.83 -0.76
C ILE A 30 -9.68 -1.44 0.57
N PHE A 31 -10.82 -2.13 0.57
CA PHE A 31 -11.37 -2.82 1.72
C PHE A 31 -10.75 -4.20 1.90
N SER A 32 -10.78 -4.75 3.12
CA SER A 32 -10.18 -6.05 3.37
C SER A 32 -10.85 -6.83 4.51
N PRO A 33 -10.93 -8.17 4.41
CA PRO A 33 -11.60 -9.01 5.39
C PRO A 33 -10.84 -9.07 6.72
N LEU A 34 -9.54 -8.75 6.74
CA LEU A 34 -8.76 -8.64 7.97
C LEU A 34 -9.20 -7.47 8.85
N HIS A 35 -9.64 -6.37 8.25
CA HIS A 35 -9.95 -5.14 8.96
C HIS A 35 -11.45 -4.91 9.14
N GLN A 36 -12.30 -5.45 8.27
CA GLN A 36 -13.75 -5.37 8.36
C GLN A 36 -14.38 -6.76 8.29
N ASN A 37 -15.37 -7.03 9.14
CA ASN A 37 -16.17 -8.25 8.99
C ASN A 37 -17.15 -8.13 7.80
N LYS A 38 -17.67 -9.25 7.31
CA LYS A 38 -18.55 -9.30 6.14
C LYS A 38 -19.75 -8.35 6.26
N SER A 39 -20.45 -8.40 7.39
CA SER A 39 -21.64 -7.56 7.65
C SER A 39 -21.34 -6.05 7.68
N GLN A 40 -20.10 -5.65 7.99
CA GLN A 40 -19.67 -4.26 7.96
C GLN A 40 -19.47 -3.79 6.52
N LEU A 41 -18.87 -4.62 5.66
CA LEU A 41 -18.66 -4.27 4.25
C LEU A 41 -19.97 -4.25 3.46
N GLU A 42 -20.89 -5.19 3.74
CA GLU A 42 -22.21 -5.23 3.09
C GLU A 42 -23.04 -3.96 3.34
N LYS A 43 -22.81 -3.28 4.47
CA LYS A 43 -23.49 -2.02 4.84
C LYS A 43 -22.88 -0.78 4.20
N ILE A 44 -21.73 -0.91 3.54
CA ILE A 44 -21.10 0.22 2.85
C ILE A 44 -21.93 0.55 1.61
N ASP A 45 -22.12 1.85 1.38
CA ASP A 45 -22.87 2.38 0.23
C ASP A 45 -22.34 1.83 -1.10
N ASP A 46 -23.25 1.39 -1.97
CA ASP A 46 -22.90 0.76 -3.25
C ASP A 46 -22.16 1.71 -4.20
N LYS A 47 -22.40 3.02 -4.13
CA LYS A 47 -21.67 4.00 -4.96
C LYS A 47 -20.21 4.09 -4.50
N LEU A 48 -19.96 3.97 -3.20
CA LEU A 48 -18.61 3.94 -2.68
C LEU A 48 -17.88 2.67 -3.14
N LYS A 49 -18.56 1.51 -3.08
CA LYS A 49 -17.99 0.23 -3.52
C LYS A 49 -17.69 0.22 -5.03
N ALA A 50 -18.54 0.83 -5.85
CA ALA A 50 -18.33 0.95 -7.30
C ALA A 50 -17.04 1.68 -7.72
N HIS A 51 -16.47 2.50 -6.84
CA HIS A 51 -15.18 3.19 -7.05
C HIS A 51 -14.07 2.65 -6.14
N SER A 52 -14.28 1.50 -5.52
CA SER A 52 -13.38 0.89 -4.55
C SER A 52 -13.07 -0.55 -4.95
N LEU A 53 -12.07 -1.11 -4.27
CA LEU A 53 -11.64 -2.49 -4.42
C LEU A 53 -11.89 -3.27 -3.14
N PHE A 54 -11.99 -4.58 -3.30
CA PHE A 54 -11.92 -5.52 -2.20
C PHE A 54 -10.71 -6.42 -2.41
N ASP A 55 -9.77 -6.37 -1.47
CA ASP A 55 -8.65 -7.28 -1.40
C ASP A 55 -9.07 -8.50 -0.55
N PRO A 56 -9.21 -9.71 -1.12
CA PRO A 56 -9.63 -10.89 -0.37
C PRO A 56 -8.58 -11.44 0.61
N GLN A 57 -7.32 -11.02 0.48
CA GLN A 57 -6.23 -11.31 1.43
C GLN A 57 -5.95 -12.79 1.74
N TYR A 58 -5.79 -13.63 0.71
CA TYR A 58 -5.38 -15.04 0.91
C TYR A 58 -3.88 -15.18 1.24
N TYR A 59 -3.20 -14.10 1.66
CA TYR A 59 -1.76 -14.09 1.92
C TYR A 59 -1.33 -15.13 2.93
N LEU A 60 -2.12 -15.32 3.99
CA LEU A 60 -1.92 -16.36 4.99
C LEU A 60 -3.20 -17.20 5.13
N PRO A 61 -3.39 -18.24 4.29
CA PRO A 61 -4.64 -19.00 4.18
C PRO A 61 -5.11 -19.66 5.49
N ASN A 62 -4.18 -20.04 6.35
CA ASN A 62 -4.42 -20.66 7.66
C ASN A 62 -4.67 -19.64 8.80
N SER A 63 -4.95 -18.38 8.48
CA SER A 63 -5.18 -17.34 9.48
C SER A 63 -6.51 -17.55 10.22
N GLN A 64 -6.42 -17.64 11.54
CA GLN A 64 -7.58 -17.85 12.43
C GLN A 64 -8.17 -16.53 12.98
N LYS A 65 -7.98 -15.41 12.26
CA LYS A 65 -8.54 -14.13 12.70
C LYS A 65 -10.06 -14.15 12.59
N LYS A 66 -10.74 -13.81 13.70
CA LYS A 66 -12.21 -13.78 13.82
C LYS A 66 -12.97 -13.01 12.74
N LYS A 67 -12.35 -12.05 12.05
CA LYS A 67 -12.99 -11.30 10.95
C LYS A 67 -12.91 -12.07 9.64
N LEU A 68 -11.81 -12.77 9.37
CA LEU A 68 -11.65 -13.62 8.18
C LEU A 68 -12.66 -14.76 8.20
N SER A 69 -12.92 -15.37 9.36
CA SER A 69 -13.95 -16.40 9.55
C SER A 69 -15.39 -15.91 9.32
N THR A 70 -15.61 -14.61 9.08
CA THR A 70 -16.94 -14.11 8.67
C THR A 70 -17.18 -14.21 7.16
N TYR A 71 -16.17 -14.61 6.40
CA TYR A 71 -16.22 -14.76 4.95
C TYR A 71 -16.14 -16.26 4.61
N PRO A 72 -17.23 -16.86 4.09
CA PRO A 72 -17.31 -18.31 3.91
C PRO A 72 -16.36 -18.84 2.84
N PHE A 73 -15.84 -17.96 1.97
CA PHE A 73 -14.84 -18.31 0.98
C PHE A 73 -13.42 -18.44 1.54
N PHE A 74 -13.13 -17.87 2.72
CA PHE A 74 -11.76 -17.77 3.21
C PHE A 74 -11.16 -19.18 3.44
N PRO A 75 -9.90 -19.46 3.06
CA PRO A 75 -9.38 -20.83 3.04
C PRO A 75 -9.50 -21.59 4.36
N GLU A 76 -9.14 -21.00 5.50
CA GLU A 76 -9.29 -21.62 6.83
C GLU A 76 -10.76 -21.96 7.16
N GLU A 77 -11.71 -21.13 6.75
CA GLU A 77 -13.13 -21.29 7.06
C GLU A 77 -13.76 -22.39 6.18
N ILE A 78 -13.50 -22.33 4.87
CA ILE A 78 -14.13 -23.25 3.91
C ILE A 78 -13.58 -24.68 4.03
N SER A 79 -12.33 -24.85 4.45
CA SER A 79 -11.74 -26.18 4.68
C SER A 79 -12.00 -26.74 6.08
N GLY A 80 -12.50 -25.94 7.03
CA GLY A 80 -12.59 -26.33 8.44
C GLY A 80 -11.22 -26.53 9.10
N GLY A 81 -10.21 -25.76 8.68
CA GLY A 81 -8.80 -25.89 9.04
C GLY A 81 -7.93 -26.11 7.80
N PHE A 82 -7.00 -25.19 7.52
CA PHE A 82 -6.28 -25.17 6.25
C PHE A 82 -5.17 -26.22 6.18
N SER A 83 -5.24 -27.07 5.15
CA SER A 83 -4.13 -27.92 4.68
C SER A 83 -4.04 -27.81 3.16
N THR A 84 -2.82 -27.82 2.61
CA THR A 84 -2.60 -27.66 1.16
C THR A 84 -3.30 -28.76 0.33
N ILE A 85 -3.25 -30.00 0.81
CA ILE A 85 -3.85 -31.16 0.11
C ILE A 85 -5.37 -31.01 0.07
N ASP A 86 -5.98 -30.69 1.22
CA ASP A 86 -7.43 -30.56 1.32
C ASP A 86 -7.92 -29.34 0.53
N PHE A 87 -7.19 -28.23 0.58
CA PHE A 87 -7.57 -27.00 -0.11
C PHE A 87 -7.65 -27.17 -1.63
N THR A 88 -6.77 -27.98 -2.23
CA THR A 88 -6.79 -28.24 -3.69
C THR A 88 -8.17 -28.72 -4.15
N SER A 89 -8.85 -29.54 -3.35
CA SER A 89 -10.16 -30.11 -3.68
C SER A 89 -11.33 -29.12 -3.60
N ILE A 90 -11.14 -28.01 -2.88
CA ILE A 90 -12.17 -26.99 -2.61
C ILE A 90 -11.80 -25.60 -3.15
N ALA A 91 -10.62 -25.44 -3.75
CA ALA A 91 -10.12 -24.15 -4.24
C ALA A 91 -11.10 -23.49 -5.22
N LEU A 92 -11.73 -24.27 -6.10
CA LEU A 92 -12.74 -23.78 -7.03
C LEU A 92 -14.00 -23.27 -6.31
N GLU A 93 -14.44 -23.96 -5.25
CA GLU A 93 -15.61 -23.51 -4.49
C GLU A 93 -15.30 -22.24 -3.67
N SER A 94 -14.11 -22.16 -3.08
CA SER A 94 -13.60 -20.93 -2.46
C SER A 94 -13.58 -19.77 -3.46
N ALA A 95 -13.06 -20.02 -4.66
CA ALA A 95 -13.01 -19.04 -5.73
C ALA A 95 -14.40 -18.57 -6.17
N ARG A 96 -15.35 -19.49 -6.39
CA ARG A 96 -16.75 -19.16 -6.72
C ARG A 96 -17.39 -18.25 -5.70
N GLN A 97 -17.27 -18.58 -4.41
CA GLN A 97 -17.86 -17.78 -3.34
C GLN A 97 -17.19 -16.40 -3.21
N CYS A 98 -15.87 -16.32 -3.41
CA CYS A 98 -15.13 -15.06 -3.38
C CYS A 98 -15.50 -14.15 -4.56
N VAL A 99 -15.54 -14.71 -5.78
CA VAL A 99 -15.93 -13.99 -7.01
C VAL A 99 -17.38 -13.51 -6.90
N ALA A 100 -18.30 -14.37 -6.46
CA ALA A 100 -19.70 -14.01 -6.24
C ALA A 100 -19.82 -12.84 -5.25
N PHE A 101 -19.12 -12.90 -4.11
CA PHE A 101 -19.10 -11.81 -3.15
C PHE A 101 -18.60 -10.49 -3.77
N GLN A 102 -17.50 -10.51 -4.52
CA GLN A 102 -16.97 -9.30 -5.15
C GLN A 102 -17.93 -8.68 -6.17
N ILE A 103 -18.63 -9.53 -6.95
CA ILE A 103 -19.64 -9.10 -7.92
C ILE A 103 -20.87 -8.52 -7.21
N GLU A 104 -21.42 -9.23 -6.24
CA GLU A 104 -22.60 -8.82 -5.45
C GLU A 104 -22.37 -7.49 -4.73
N GLN A 105 -21.16 -7.26 -4.23
CA GLN A 105 -20.78 -6.02 -3.57
C GLN A 105 -20.42 -4.89 -4.54
N ASN A 106 -20.47 -5.15 -5.84
CA ASN A 106 -20.25 -4.19 -6.91
C ASN A 106 -18.91 -3.43 -6.85
N TYR A 107 -17.80 -4.10 -6.52
CA TYR A 107 -16.47 -3.46 -6.55
C TYR A 107 -16.00 -3.11 -7.97
N GLU A 108 -15.13 -2.12 -8.13
CA GLU A 108 -14.69 -1.60 -9.44
C GLU A 108 -13.99 -2.69 -10.30
N LYS A 109 -13.22 -3.56 -9.64
CA LYS A 109 -12.42 -4.63 -10.26
C LYS A 109 -12.58 -5.91 -9.45
N ILE A 110 -12.32 -7.05 -10.09
CA ILE A 110 -12.23 -8.34 -9.40
C ILE A 110 -10.78 -8.64 -9.08
N ILE A 111 -10.48 -8.91 -7.82
CA ILE A 111 -9.15 -9.26 -7.34
C ILE A 111 -9.07 -10.78 -7.17
N ILE A 112 -8.15 -11.40 -7.91
CA ILE A 112 -7.69 -12.77 -7.67
C ILE A 112 -6.64 -12.68 -6.55
N PRO A 113 -6.91 -13.23 -5.36
CA PRO A 113 -5.95 -13.22 -4.28
C PRO A 113 -4.85 -14.24 -4.55
N ALA A 114 -3.74 -14.16 -3.82
CA ALA A 114 -2.64 -15.10 -3.92
C ALA A 114 -2.05 -15.37 -2.54
N ARG A 115 -1.35 -16.49 -2.39
CA ARG A 115 -0.69 -16.87 -1.14
C ARG A 115 0.67 -16.19 -1.05
N PHE A 116 1.00 -15.64 0.12
CA PHE A 116 2.37 -15.20 0.39
C PHE A 116 3.23 -16.41 0.78
N ILE A 117 4.37 -16.55 0.12
CA ILE A 117 5.39 -17.57 0.40
C ILE A 117 6.67 -16.80 0.69
N ASP A 118 7.19 -16.97 1.91
CA ASP A 118 8.34 -16.22 2.43
C ASP A 118 9.68 -16.70 1.86
N GLN A 119 9.68 -17.84 1.16
CA GLN A 119 10.85 -18.46 0.56
C GLN A 119 10.81 -18.39 -0.97
N MET A 120 12.00 -18.31 -1.57
CA MET A 120 12.23 -18.47 -3.01
C MET A 120 12.02 -19.94 -3.43
N SER A 121 10.77 -20.40 -3.39
CA SER A 121 10.44 -21.77 -3.73
C SER A 121 10.35 -21.95 -5.25
N SER A 122 10.89 -23.07 -5.76
CA SER A 122 10.85 -23.38 -7.19
C SER A 122 9.44 -23.65 -7.72
N ASP A 123 8.52 -24.04 -6.85
CA ASP A 123 7.12 -24.33 -7.15
C ASP A 123 6.19 -23.14 -6.85
N TYR A 124 6.73 -21.94 -6.56
CA TYR A 124 5.93 -20.75 -6.22
C TYR A 124 4.80 -20.52 -7.24
N LEU A 125 5.14 -20.49 -8.53
CA LEU A 125 4.19 -20.22 -9.61
C LEU A 125 3.16 -21.35 -9.75
N GLU A 126 3.61 -22.61 -9.67
CA GLU A 126 2.73 -23.79 -9.72
C GLU A 126 1.71 -23.78 -8.56
N GLN A 127 2.13 -23.38 -7.36
CA GLN A 127 1.22 -23.23 -6.22
C GLN A 127 0.23 -22.09 -6.44
N GLN A 128 0.66 -20.92 -6.96
CA GLN A 128 -0.28 -19.83 -7.24
C GLN A 128 -1.29 -20.22 -8.31
N GLU A 129 -0.86 -20.94 -9.35
CA GLU A 129 -1.72 -21.47 -10.40
C GLU A 129 -2.79 -22.40 -9.87
N ALA A 130 -2.38 -23.43 -9.11
CA ALA A 130 -3.28 -24.46 -8.62
C ALA A 130 -4.29 -23.93 -7.58
N TYR A 131 -3.87 -23.01 -6.70
CA TYR A 131 -4.69 -22.57 -5.57
C TYR A 131 -5.44 -21.27 -5.80
N SER A 132 -4.99 -20.46 -6.76
CA SER A 132 -5.54 -19.12 -6.97
C SER A 132 -5.91 -18.89 -8.43
N VAL A 133 -4.97 -18.94 -9.37
CA VAL A 133 -5.23 -18.47 -10.74
C VAL A 133 -6.25 -19.34 -11.47
N TYR A 134 -6.02 -20.64 -11.64
CA TYR A 134 -6.96 -21.48 -12.39
C TYR A 134 -8.34 -21.58 -11.72
N PRO A 135 -8.45 -21.78 -10.39
CA PRO A 135 -9.76 -21.79 -9.73
C PRO A 135 -10.55 -20.49 -9.92
N PHE A 136 -9.89 -19.33 -9.80
CA PHE A 136 -10.57 -18.04 -9.96
C PHE A 136 -10.91 -17.73 -11.42
N LEU A 137 -10.02 -18.01 -12.38
CA LEU A 137 -10.34 -17.84 -13.80
C LEU A 137 -11.50 -18.76 -14.23
N GLN A 138 -11.53 -19.99 -13.72
CA GLN A 138 -12.67 -20.88 -13.95
C GLN A 138 -13.97 -20.32 -13.34
N ALA A 139 -13.95 -19.89 -12.08
CA ALA A 139 -15.12 -19.28 -11.43
C ALA A 139 -15.59 -17.99 -12.13
N LEU A 140 -14.65 -17.20 -12.66
CA LEU A 140 -14.94 -16.02 -13.46
C LEU A 140 -15.55 -16.40 -14.81
N GLY A 141 -15.08 -17.45 -15.48
CA GLY A 141 -15.66 -17.92 -16.75
C GLY A 141 -17.07 -18.49 -16.63
N GLU A 142 -17.45 -18.96 -15.43
CA GLU A 142 -18.83 -19.39 -15.12
C GLU A 142 -19.79 -18.21 -14.93
N GLN A 143 -19.26 -16.99 -14.75
CA GLN A 143 -19.99 -15.76 -14.53
C GLN A 143 -19.78 -14.82 -15.73
N ALA A 144 -20.81 -14.14 -16.22
CA ALA A 144 -20.63 -13.17 -17.31
C ALA A 144 -20.04 -11.84 -16.79
N VAL A 145 -18.78 -11.87 -16.32
CA VAL A 145 -18.10 -10.72 -15.71
C VAL A 145 -17.51 -9.82 -16.79
N SER A 146 -17.79 -8.51 -16.71
CA SER A 146 -17.24 -7.48 -17.61
C SER A 146 -16.26 -6.52 -16.90
N LYS A 147 -15.94 -6.79 -15.64
CA LYS A 147 -15.05 -5.97 -14.82
C LYS A 147 -13.60 -6.40 -15.03
N PRO A 148 -12.64 -5.47 -14.98
CA PRO A 148 -11.23 -5.82 -15.06
C PRO A 148 -10.82 -6.80 -13.96
N ILE A 149 -9.98 -7.78 -14.31
CA ILE A 149 -9.49 -8.85 -13.44
C ILE A 149 -8.03 -8.56 -13.10
N TYR A 150 -7.73 -8.49 -11.80
CA TYR A 150 -6.40 -8.18 -11.30
C TYR A 150 -5.87 -9.32 -10.44
N LEU A 151 -4.64 -9.74 -10.72
CA LEU A 151 -3.97 -10.76 -9.93
C LEU A 151 -3.10 -10.13 -8.84
N THR A 152 -3.27 -10.60 -7.61
CA THR A 152 -2.43 -10.16 -6.51
C THR A 152 -1.06 -10.82 -6.59
N LEU A 153 0.01 -10.05 -6.43
CA LEU A 153 1.40 -10.52 -6.37
C LEU A 153 2.00 -10.20 -5.00
N PRO A 154 1.79 -11.05 -3.98
CA PRO A 154 2.45 -10.94 -2.69
C PRO A 154 3.85 -11.54 -2.78
N LEU A 155 4.86 -10.67 -2.80
CA LEU A 155 6.27 -11.01 -3.06
C LEU A 155 7.15 -10.61 -1.88
N THR A 156 8.32 -11.25 -1.77
CA THR A 156 9.40 -10.78 -0.91
C THR A 156 10.32 -9.82 -1.68
N SER A 157 11.10 -8.99 -0.99
CA SER A 157 12.13 -8.17 -1.64
C SER A 157 13.13 -9.02 -2.42
N HIS A 158 13.49 -10.20 -1.90
CA HIS A 158 14.41 -11.13 -2.56
C HIS A 158 13.87 -11.67 -3.89
N MET A 159 12.55 -11.93 -4.00
CA MET A 159 11.91 -12.32 -5.27
C MET A 159 12.02 -11.26 -6.35
N ILE A 160 12.04 -9.98 -5.96
CA ILE A 160 12.11 -8.85 -6.88
C ILE A 160 13.57 -8.52 -7.24
N GLU A 161 14.47 -8.59 -6.26
CA GLU A 161 15.91 -8.36 -6.45
C GLU A 161 16.58 -9.46 -7.28
N ASP A 162 16.04 -10.68 -7.29
CA ASP A 162 16.52 -11.75 -8.17
C ASP A 162 16.00 -11.59 -9.61
N ASP A 163 16.92 -11.31 -10.54
CA ASP A 163 16.58 -11.11 -11.96
C ASP A 163 15.89 -12.31 -12.62
N GLY A 164 16.26 -13.54 -12.22
CA GLY A 164 15.69 -14.77 -12.78
C GLY A 164 14.25 -14.98 -12.33
N PHE A 165 13.99 -14.76 -11.05
CA PHE A 165 12.68 -14.87 -10.44
C PHE A 165 11.76 -13.73 -10.91
N ARG A 166 12.25 -12.49 -10.96
CA ARG A 166 11.51 -11.34 -11.52
C ARG A 166 11.03 -11.60 -12.94
N LYS A 167 11.91 -12.11 -13.82
CA LYS A 167 11.55 -12.49 -15.20
C LYS A 167 10.54 -13.64 -15.24
N SER A 168 10.69 -14.62 -14.35
CA SER A 168 9.75 -15.74 -14.25
C SER A 168 8.34 -15.27 -13.86
N ILE A 169 8.23 -14.36 -12.90
CA ILE A 169 6.95 -13.74 -12.52
C ILE A 169 6.35 -12.96 -13.71
N LEU A 170 7.16 -12.13 -14.39
CA LEU A 170 6.68 -11.35 -15.54
C LEU A 170 6.10 -12.26 -16.62
N ASN A 171 6.87 -13.28 -17.04
CA ASN A 171 6.43 -14.25 -18.04
C ASN A 171 5.15 -14.97 -17.62
N TRP A 172 5.08 -15.38 -16.35
CA TRP A 172 3.93 -16.06 -15.78
C TRP A 172 2.66 -15.21 -15.85
N VAL A 173 2.69 -13.98 -15.33
CA VAL A 173 1.52 -13.09 -15.34
C VAL A 173 1.07 -12.79 -16.77
N THR A 174 1.99 -12.56 -17.70
CA THR A 174 1.65 -12.32 -19.12
C THR A 174 1.12 -13.56 -19.85
N GLY A 175 1.20 -14.74 -19.23
CA GLY A 175 0.67 -15.98 -19.78
C GLY A 175 -0.85 -16.12 -19.69
N PHE A 176 -1.53 -15.25 -18.92
CA PHE A 176 -2.97 -15.29 -18.71
C PHE A 176 -3.66 -14.10 -19.39
N PRO A 177 -4.22 -14.25 -20.59
CA PRO A 177 -4.86 -13.15 -21.32
C PRO A 177 -6.10 -12.59 -20.64
N GLU A 178 -6.69 -13.31 -19.69
CA GLU A 178 -7.83 -12.85 -18.88
C GLU A 178 -7.43 -11.86 -17.77
N ILE A 179 -6.15 -11.68 -17.50
CA ILE A 179 -5.65 -10.80 -16.44
C ILE A 179 -5.33 -9.43 -17.03
N ASP A 180 -6.09 -8.41 -16.62
CA ASP A 180 -5.94 -7.03 -17.09
C ASP A 180 -4.88 -6.24 -16.31
N GLY A 181 -4.46 -6.75 -15.15
CA GLY A 181 -3.50 -6.04 -14.30
C GLY A 181 -3.07 -6.82 -13.07
N VAL A 182 -2.20 -6.20 -12.29
CA VAL A 182 -1.66 -6.78 -11.07
C VAL A 182 -1.79 -5.84 -9.88
N TYR A 183 -2.03 -6.44 -8.72
CA TYR A 183 -1.99 -5.80 -7.42
C TYR A 183 -0.75 -6.28 -6.67
N ILE A 184 0.34 -5.51 -6.76
CA ILE A 184 1.64 -5.91 -6.24
C ILE A 184 1.84 -5.44 -4.80
N LEU A 185 2.27 -6.37 -3.96
CA LEU A 185 2.55 -6.17 -2.55
C LEU A 185 3.91 -6.76 -2.22
N VAL A 186 4.80 -5.96 -1.62
CA VAL A 186 6.15 -6.43 -1.36
C VAL A 186 6.48 -6.37 0.11
N ASN A 187 6.82 -7.53 0.66
CA ASN A 187 7.34 -7.64 2.00
C ASN A 187 8.85 -7.40 1.94
N HIS A 188 9.28 -6.31 2.55
CA HIS A 188 10.69 -5.93 2.66
C HIS A 188 11.02 -5.80 4.14
N GLU A 189 11.87 -6.69 4.65
CA GLU A 189 12.34 -6.63 6.02
C GLU A 189 13.20 -5.37 6.22
N ARG A 190 12.85 -4.56 7.22
CA ARG A 190 13.55 -3.31 7.53
C ARG A 190 13.45 -2.93 8.99
N ASN A 191 14.47 -2.25 9.49
CA ASN A 191 14.55 -1.71 10.85
C ASN A 191 14.04 -0.26 10.96
N THR A 192 13.84 0.42 9.83
CA THR A 192 13.28 1.77 9.71
C THR A 192 11.95 1.74 8.96
N LYS A 193 11.20 2.85 9.00
CA LYS A 193 9.86 2.92 8.36
C LYS A 193 9.90 3.35 6.91
N GLN A 194 10.98 4.02 6.49
CA GLN A 194 11.24 4.40 5.12
C GLN A 194 12.25 3.41 4.54
N ILE A 195 12.11 3.01 3.28
CA ILE A 195 13.10 2.13 2.65
C ILE A 195 14.40 2.91 2.44
N GLN A 196 15.51 2.32 2.86
CA GLN A 196 16.87 2.80 2.60
C GLN A 196 17.63 1.90 1.59
N SER A 197 17.11 0.71 1.29
CA SER A 197 17.74 -0.21 0.33
C SER A 197 17.57 0.29 -1.11
N GLU A 198 18.66 0.80 -1.67
CA GLU A 198 18.73 1.23 -3.06
C GLU A 198 18.51 0.08 -4.06
N SER A 199 19.10 -1.09 -3.79
CA SER A 199 18.94 -2.27 -4.65
C SER A 199 17.48 -2.69 -4.76
N PHE A 200 16.77 -2.67 -3.64
CA PHE A 200 15.36 -3.02 -3.60
C PHE A 200 14.50 -1.99 -4.35
N LEU A 201 14.72 -0.69 -4.13
CA LEU A 201 13.96 0.36 -4.82
C LEU A 201 14.20 0.34 -6.34
N ASP A 202 15.44 0.13 -6.77
CA ASP A 202 15.77 0.00 -8.19
C ASP A 202 15.07 -1.22 -8.80
N ALA A 203 15.17 -2.38 -8.16
CA ALA A 203 14.55 -3.62 -8.63
C ALA A 203 13.02 -3.52 -8.66
N TYR A 204 12.42 -2.83 -7.68
CA TYR A 204 10.98 -2.62 -7.65
C TYR A 204 10.51 -1.66 -8.76
N LEU A 205 11.19 -0.53 -8.97
CA LEU A 205 10.91 0.37 -10.09
C LEU A 205 11.08 -0.31 -11.45
N GLU A 206 12.10 -1.16 -11.60
CA GLU A 206 12.31 -1.99 -12.79
C GLU A 206 11.14 -2.95 -13.00
N MET A 207 10.74 -3.71 -11.98
CA MET A 207 9.60 -4.62 -12.07
C MET A 207 8.31 -3.90 -12.48
N LEU A 208 8.03 -2.74 -11.87
CA LEU A 208 6.85 -1.94 -12.19
C LEU A 208 6.90 -1.40 -13.62
N THR A 209 8.07 -1.00 -14.09
CA THR A 209 8.27 -0.55 -15.47
C THR A 209 8.03 -1.68 -16.46
N ASP A 210 8.57 -2.87 -16.18
CA ASP A 210 8.42 -4.04 -17.03
C ASP A 210 6.94 -4.47 -17.12
N LEU A 211 6.23 -4.52 -15.99
CA LEU A 211 4.79 -4.83 -15.96
C LEU A 211 3.96 -3.76 -16.69
N SER A 212 4.27 -2.48 -16.50
CA SER A 212 3.59 -1.39 -17.21
C SER A 212 3.83 -1.45 -18.72
N SER A 213 5.04 -1.86 -19.15
CA SER A 213 5.42 -1.93 -20.56
C SER A 213 4.67 -2.99 -21.37
N VAL A 214 4.11 -3.99 -20.68
CA VAL A 214 3.25 -5.03 -21.27
C VAL A 214 1.76 -4.70 -21.08
N GLU A 215 1.44 -3.43 -20.83
CA GLU A 215 0.07 -2.89 -20.73
C GLU A 215 -0.78 -3.46 -19.58
N LEU A 216 -0.15 -4.11 -18.59
CA LEU A 216 -0.84 -4.53 -17.37
C LEU A 216 -1.12 -3.31 -16.49
N GLY A 217 -2.37 -3.17 -16.06
CA GLY A 217 -2.73 -2.16 -15.06
C GLY A 217 -2.06 -2.43 -13.71
N LEU A 218 -1.63 -1.38 -13.02
CA LEU A 218 -0.83 -1.52 -11.79
C LEU A 218 -1.55 -0.95 -10.58
N ILE A 219 -1.68 -1.76 -9.53
CA ILE A 219 -2.01 -1.30 -8.18
C ILE A 219 -0.83 -1.62 -7.27
N ILE A 220 -0.25 -0.61 -6.65
CA ILE A 220 0.94 -0.70 -5.80
C ILE A 220 0.50 -0.55 -4.35
N GLY A 221 0.27 -1.68 -3.70
CA GLY A 221 -0.36 -1.73 -2.39
C GLY A 221 0.62 -1.62 -1.23
N HIS A 222 0.07 -1.25 -0.07
CA HIS A 222 0.80 -1.22 1.19
C HIS A 222 2.12 -0.45 1.13
N THR A 223 2.10 0.73 0.50
CA THR A 223 3.24 1.63 0.42
C THR A 223 3.18 2.74 1.47
N ASN A 224 4.35 3.16 1.95
CA ASN A 224 4.51 4.34 2.79
C ASN A 224 4.94 5.53 1.92
N THR A 225 5.65 6.52 2.46
CA THR A 225 6.03 7.74 1.73
C THR A 225 6.84 7.44 0.46
N GLU A 226 7.52 6.29 0.36
CA GLU A 226 8.23 5.84 -0.85
C GLU A 226 7.33 5.73 -2.09
N SER A 227 6.00 5.67 -1.95
CA SER A 227 5.11 5.61 -3.13
C SER A 227 5.22 6.84 -4.02
N LEU A 228 5.73 7.97 -3.50
CA LEU A 228 6.10 9.12 -4.32
C LEU A 228 7.08 8.74 -5.43
N LEU A 229 8.01 7.81 -5.19
CA LEU A 229 8.96 7.36 -6.20
C LEU A 229 8.26 6.57 -7.31
N PHE A 230 7.25 5.78 -6.96
CA PHE A 230 6.47 4.97 -7.90
C PHE A 230 5.52 5.80 -8.77
N SER A 231 5.36 7.10 -8.49
CA SER A 231 4.68 8.04 -9.40
C SER A 231 5.39 8.23 -10.75
N LEU A 232 6.62 7.74 -10.88
CA LEU A 232 7.33 7.66 -12.15
C LEU A 232 6.74 6.61 -13.11
N ILE A 233 5.84 5.76 -12.63
CA ILE A 233 5.13 4.77 -13.43
C ILE A 233 3.77 5.33 -13.83
N ASP A 234 3.55 5.50 -15.14
CA ASP A 234 2.29 6.01 -15.68
C ASP A 234 1.13 5.04 -15.46
N ASP A 235 -0.08 5.61 -15.38
CA ASP A 235 -1.35 4.89 -15.23
C ASP A 235 -1.39 3.86 -14.08
N SER A 236 -0.64 4.15 -13.02
CA SER A 236 -0.60 3.35 -11.80
C SER A 236 -1.56 3.86 -10.72
N VAL A 237 -2.03 2.93 -9.88
CA VAL A 237 -2.76 3.21 -8.64
C VAL A 237 -1.79 3.04 -7.47
N LEU A 238 -1.47 4.14 -6.80
CA LEU A 238 -0.69 4.14 -5.57
C LEU A 238 -1.60 3.97 -4.36
N THR A 239 -1.03 3.61 -3.20
CA THR A 239 -1.80 3.49 -1.96
C THR A 239 -1.20 4.30 -0.81
N PHE A 240 -2.05 4.66 0.13
CA PHE A 240 -1.65 5.07 1.48
C PHE A 240 -2.66 4.56 2.51
N GLY A 241 -2.23 4.49 3.76
CA GLY A 241 -3.07 4.02 4.87
C GLY A 241 -2.87 4.83 6.14
N SER A 242 -3.76 4.68 7.10
CA SER A 242 -3.66 5.34 8.40
C SER A 242 -2.46 4.78 9.17
N PHE A 243 -2.50 3.49 9.48
CA PHE A 243 -1.50 2.83 10.29
C PHE A 243 -0.36 2.22 9.46
N GLU A 244 0.74 1.90 10.12
CA GLU A 244 1.92 1.32 9.48
C GLU A 244 1.62 -0.02 8.80
N ASN A 245 0.80 -0.87 9.40
CA ASN A 245 0.39 -2.15 8.80
C ASN A 245 -0.48 -2.02 7.53
N THR A 246 -0.97 -0.82 7.24
CA THR A 246 -1.62 -0.47 5.97
C THR A 246 -0.69 0.23 4.99
N ARG A 247 0.49 0.68 5.43
CA ARG A 247 1.54 1.33 4.63
C ARG A 247 2.79 0.47 4.44
N ILE A 248 2.83 -0.71 5.04
CA ILE A 248 3.94 -1.65 4.96
C ILE A 248 3.31 -3.04 4.91
N PHE A 249 3.58 -3.79 3.83
CA PHE A 249 3.07 -5.14 3.71
C PHE A 249 3.85 -6.08 4.63
N SER A 250 3.12 -6.80 5.47
CA SER A 250 3.62 -7.90 6.30
C SER A 250 2.47 -8.86 6.57
N VAL A 251 2.79 -10.15 6.68
CA VAL A 251 1.84 -11.20 7.06
C VAL A 251 1.69 -11.36 8.58
N ASP A 252 2.50 -10.68 9.40
CA ASP A 252 2.43 -10.76 10.88
C ASP A 252 1.06 -10.37 11.41
N LYS A 253 0.37 -9.46 10.71
CA LYS A 253 -0.98 -9.01 11.05
C LYS A 253 -2.05 -10.11 10.92
N PHE A 254 -1.76 -11.19 10.20
CA PHE A 254 -2.63 -12.35 10.05
C PHE A 254 -2.43 -13.38 11.18
N VAL A 255 -1.32 -13.31 11.90
CA VAL A 255 -1.05 -14.21 13.03
C VAL A 255 -1.73 -13.69 14.29
N SER A 256 -2.39 -14.58 15.04
CA SER A 256 -2.92 -14.26 16.37
C SER A 256 -1.77 -14.25 17.38
N SER A 257 -1.58 -13.11 18.04
CA SER A 257 -0.62 -12.99 19.14
C SER A 257 -1.36 -12.58 20.41
N ASP A 258 -1.17 -13.34 21.49
CA ASP A 258 -1.73 -13.01 22.81
C ASP A 258 -0.91 -11.96 23.57
N GLU A 259 0.21 -11.50 22.99
CA GLU A 259 1.05 -10.48 23.60
C GLU A 259 0.39 -9.10 23.58
N ALA A 260 0.36 -8.46 24.75
CA ALA A 260 -0.07 -7.08 24.89
C ALA A 260 0.92 -6.14 24.18
N LYS A 261 0.60 -5.75 22.95
CA LYS A 261 1.42 -4.80 22.18
C LYS A 261 1.19 -3.38 22.69
N ARG A 262 2.26 -2.72 23.13
CA ARG A 262 2.23 -1.28 23.48
C ARG A 262 2.06 -0.47 22.20
N GLY A 263 1.09 0.45 22.20
CA GLY A 263 0.88 1.37 21.08
C GLY A 263 2.12 2.24 20.81
N PRO A 264 2.37 2.60 19.54
CA PRO A 264 3.51 3.45 19.20
C PRO A 264 3.31 4.86 19.74
N LYS A 265 4.40 5.64 19.79
CA LYS A 265 4.31 7.09 20.00
C LYS A 265 3.58 7.75 18.83
N ALA A 266 2.79 8.78 19.12
CA ALA A 266 2.12 9.59 18.11
C ALA A 266 3.14 10.24 17.18
N ARG A 267 2.82 10.23 15.88
CA ARG A 267 3.62 10.83 14.83
C ARG A 267 2.74 11.67 13.92
N ILE A 268 3.34 12.68 13.32
CA ILE A 268 2.70 13.51 12.30
C ILE A 268 3.56 13.54 11.04
N TYR A 269 2.90 13.49 9.89
CA TYR A 269 3.56 13.63 8.60
C TYR A 269 3.94 15.08 8.36
N LEU A 270 5.18 15.35 7.98
CA LEU A 270 5.65 16.67 7.57
C LEU A 270 6.02 16.59 6.08
N PRO A 271 5.21 17.17 5.17
CA PRO A 271 5.42 17.00 3.73
C PRO A 271 6.77 17.57 3.27
N GLY A 272 7.25 18.68 3.84
CA GLY A 272 8.57 19.21 3.47
C GLY A 272 9.74 18.35 3.94
N LEU A 273 9.55 17.50 4.95
CA LEU A 273 10.57 16.50 5.35
C LEU A 273 10.42 15.17 4.61
N LEU A 274 9.35 15.00 3.82
CA LEU A 274 8.94 13.71 3.22
C LEU A 274 8.99 12.57 4.26
N ASN A 275 8.60 12.84 5.50
CA ASN A 275 8.68 11.84 6.58
C ASN A 275 7.66 12.07 7.71
N TRP A 276 7.49 11.05 8.54
CA TRP A 276 6.72 11.07 9.77
C TRP A 276 7.65 11.22 10.97
N VAL A 277 7.50 12.31 11.72
CA VAL A 277 8.29 12.59 12.92
C VAL A 277 7.44 12.36 14.19
N GLN A 278 8.07 12.10 15.34
CA GLN A 278 7.32 12.05 16.60
C GLN A 278 6.66 13.40 16.85
N PHE A 279 5.43 13.37 17.35
CA PHE A 279 4.66 14.59 17.51
C PHE A 279 5.33 15.58 18.49
N THR A 280 5.98 15.08 19.54
CA THR A 280 6.79 15.90 20.46
C THR A 280 7.91 16.64 19.72
N GLN A 281 8.68 15.92 18.90
CA GLN A 281 9.77 16.48 18.10
C GLN A 281 9.26 17.52 17.10
N ALA A 282 8.12 17.27 16.45
CA ALA A 282 7.49 18.25 15.55
C ALA A 282 7.11 19.55 16.29
N ARG A 283 6.61 19.42 17.51
CA ARG A 283 6.24 20.58 18.36
C ARG A 283 7.46 21.36 18.80
N GLU A 284 8.56 20.69 19.14
CA GLU A 284 9.84 21.33 19.46
C GLU A 284 10.36 22.12 18.25
N ILE A 285 10.43 21.50 17.06
CA ILE A 285 10.83 22.19 15.82
C ILE A 285 9.96 23.42 15.54
N LYS A 286 8.62 23.28 15.69
CA LYS A 286 7.68 24.39 15.49
C LYS A 286 7.97 25.59 16.40
N ASN A 287 8.38 25.34 17.63
CA ASN A 287 8.59 26.38 18.63
C ASN A 287 9.98 27.03 18.53
N GLU A 288 11.00 26.21 18.25
CA GLU A 288 12.40 26.67 18.22
C GLU A 288 12.77 27.31 16.88
N GLU A 289 12.23 26.80 15.76
CA GLU A 289 12.55 27.28 14.40
C GLU A 289 11.28 27.59 13.58
N PRO A 290 10.58 28.70 13.84
CA PRO A 290 9.33 29.04 13.16
C PRO A 290 9.48 29.26 11.64
N GLU A 291 10.63 29.75 11.19
CA GLU A 291 10.92 29.94 9.76
C GLU A 291 11.03 28.59 9.05
N LEU A 292 11.85 27.67 9.59
CA LEU A 292 11.94 26.29 9.08
C LEU A 292 10.58 25.60 9.12
N TRP A 293 9.81 25.76 10.22
CA TRP A 293 8.48 25.19 10.36
C TRP A 293 7.56 25.57 9.19
N SER A 294 7.61 26.84 8.75
CA SER A 294 6.80 27.33 7.63
C SER A 294 7.11 26.65 6.30
N ASN A 295 8.32 26.09 6.15
CA ASN A 295 8.77 25.38 4.96
C ASN A 295 8.46 23.88 5.01
N ILE A 296 8.45 23.27 6.21
CA ILE A 296 8.28 21.82 6.36
C ILE A 296 6.85 21.39 6.67
N TYR A 297 6.03 22.30 7.21
CA TYR A 297 4.65 22.03 7.60
C TYR A 297 3.65 22.66 6.63
N GLN A 298 2.70 21.85 6.17
CA GLN A 298 1.56 22.32 5.39
C GLN A 298 0.32 22.39 6.29
N PRO A 299 -0.28 23.57 6.52
CA PRO A 299 -1.46 23.67 7.38
C PRO A 299 -2.67 22.91 6.82
N THR A 300 -3.33 22.12 7.68
CA THR A 300 -4.67 21.57 7.40
C THR A 300 -5.55 21.74 8.62
N ASN A 301 -6.88 21.70 8.46
CA ASN A 301 -7.81 21.78 9.58
C ASN A 301 -7.51 20.73 10.66
N TYR A 302 -7.17 19.51 10.24
CA TYR A 302 -6.81 18.42 11.13
C TYR A 302 -5.45 18.62 11.81
N GLY A 303 -4.41 18.97 11.06
CA GLY A 303 -3.09 19.21 11.63
C GLY A 303 -3.08 20.36 12.64
N ASN A 304 -3.70 21.48 12.27
CA ASN A 304 -3.83 22.66 13.14
C ASN A 304 -4.61 22.33 14.41
N HIS A 305 -5.70 21.57 14.30
CA HIS A 305 -6.46 21.12 15.46
C HIS A 305 -5.56 20.37 16.46
N VAL A 306 -4.75 19.42 15.98
CA VAL A 306 -3.86 18.64 16.87
C VAL A 306 -2.80 19.52 17.52
N PHE A 307 -2.22 20.48 16.79
CA PHE A 307 -1.24 21.42 17.36
C PHE A 307 -1.84 22.38 18.39
N ASN A 308 -3.14 22.64 18.33
CA ASN A 308 -3.84 23.52 19.28
C ASN A 308 -4.34 22.77 20.54
N LEU A 309 -4.17 21.44 20.62
CA LEU A 309 -4.49 20.70 21.82
C LEU A 309 -3.48 21.02 22.94
N ALA A 310 -4.01 21.23 24.15
CA ALA A 310 -3.19 21.44 25.34
C ALA A 310 -2.36 20.19 25.71
N VAL A 311 -2.87 19.01 25.40
CA VAL A 311 -2.22 17.72 25.66
C VAL A 311 -1.64 17.12 24.38
N GLU A 312 -0.61 16.29 24.53
CA GLU A 312 -0.07 15.52 23.40
C GLU A 312 -1.13 14.51 22.89
N PRO A 313 -1.33 14.40 21.57
CA PRO A 313 -2.25 13.43 21.01
C PRO A 313 -1.76 11.99 21.25
N TYR A 314 -2.70 11.08 21.45
CA TYR A 314 -2.44 9.65 21.34
C TYR A 314 -2.24 9.25 19.87
N PHE A 315 -1.53 8.15 19.63
CA PHE A 315 -1.29 7.67 18.26
C PHE A 315 -2.58 7.31 17.51
N ASN A 316 -3.69 7.02 18.20
CA ASN A 316 -4.97 6.66 17.59
C ASN A 316 -5.90 7.87 17.39
N GLN A 317 -5.36 9.10 17.34
CA GLN A 317 -6.14 10.30 17.03
C GLN A 317 -6.33 10.42 15.49
N PRO A 318 -7.57 10.48 14.98
CA PRO A 318 -7.84 10.50 13.54
C PRO A 318 -7.18 11.67 12.81
N ASN A 319 -7.11 12.83 13.47
CA ASN A 319 -6.62 14.06 12.88
C ASN A 319 -5.15 13.98 12.45
N LEU A 320 -4.33 13.13 13.09
CA LEU A 320 -2.95 12.86 12.65
C LEU A 320 -2.91 12.24 11.25
N TYR A 321 -3.82 11.29 11.01
CA TYR A 321 -3.88 10.53 9.76
C TYR A 321 -4.61 11.29 8.65
N LYS A 322 -5.71 11.97 8.98
CA LYS A 322 -6.41 12.82 8.01
C LYS A 322 -5.56 14.00 7.54
N HIS A 323 -4.72 14.55 8.42
CA HIS A 323 -3.70 15.52 8.01
C HIS A 323 -2.75 14.93 6.97
N HIS A 324 -2.21 13.74 7.23
CA HIS A 324 -1.35 13.04 6.26
C HIS A 324 -2.07 12.77 4.95
N PHE A 325 -3.31 12.27 4.98
CA PHE A 325 -4.08 11.96 3.78
C PHE A 325 -4.17 13.17 2.84
N ILE A 326 -4.56 14.33 3.38
CA ILE A 326 -4.67 15.58 2.61
C ILE A 326 -3.31 15.99 2.02
N CYS A 327 -2.28 16.14 2.85
CA CYS A 327 -0.95 16.59 2.39
C CYS A 327 -0.37 15.64 1.33
N PHE A 328 -0.54 14.33 1.52
CA PHE A 328 -0.04 13.32 0.60
C PHE A 328 -0.83 13.30 -0.71
N TYR A 329 -2.17 13.39 -0.63
CA TYR A 329 -3.06 13.48 -1.79
C TYR A 329 -2.78 14.72 -2.63
N ASP A 330 -2.53 15.89 -2.02
CA ASP A 330 -2.18 17.12 -2.74
C ASP A 330 -0.88 16.95 -3.56
N THR A 331 0.11 16.27 -2.96
CA THR A 331 1.40 15.98 -3.62
C THR A 331 1.19 15.05 -4.82
N ILE A 332 0.45 13.96 -4.64
CA ILE A 332 0.17 13.00 -5.72
C ILE A 332 -0.72 13.61 -6.80
N SER A 333 -1.71 14.42 -6.43
CA SER A 333 -2.55 15.17 -7.37
C SER A 333 -1.76 16.16 -8.21
N THR A 334 -0.67 16.70 -7.67
CA THR A 334 0.26 17.55 -8.42
C THR A 334 1.06 16.71 -9.41
N LEU A 335 1.65 15.59 -8.95
CA LEU A 335 2.40 14.66 -9.79
C LEU A 335 1.54 14.09 -10.94
N SER A 336 0.29 13.75 -10.67
CA SER A 336 -0.67 13.18 -11.63
C SER A 336 -0.95 14.12 -12.83
N LYS A 337 -0.74 15.43 -12.67
CA LYS A 337 -0.92 16.44 -13.75
C LYS A 337 0.33 16.63 -14.61
N LEU A 338 1.46 16.06 -14.21
CA LEU A 338 2.74 16.18 -14.90
C LEU A 338 2.98 14.93 -15.77
N ASP A 339 3.75 15.11 -16.84
CA ASP A 339 4.35 13.97 -17.55
C ASP A 339 5.47 13.34 -16.73
N VAL A 340 5.91 12.14 -17.11
CA VAL A 340 6.91 11.38 -16.35
C VAL A 340 8.25 12.12 -16.15
N VAL A 341 8.69 12.92 -17.12
CA VAL A 341 9.95 13.68 -17.04
C VAL A 341 9.82 14.83 -16.04
N ASP A 342 8.69 15.53 -16.07
CA ASP A 342 8.41 16.62 -15.13
C ASP A 342 8.08 16.09 -13.73
N ARG A 343 7.48 14.90 -13.60
CA ARG A 343 7.38 14.20 -12.30
C ARG A 343 8.75 13.92 -11.72
N TYR A 344 9.69 13.40 -12.52
CA TYR A 344 11.06 13.20 -12.06
C TYR A 344 11.70 14.50 -11.56
N LYS A 345 11.59 15.60 -12.31
CA LYS A 345 12.15 16.90 -11.89
C LYS A 345 11.51 17.38 -10.59
N PHE A 346 10.19 17.25 -10.47
CA PHE A 346 9.45 17.62 -9.27
C PHE A 346 9.92 16.80 -8.05
N LEU A 347 10.00 15.47 -8.18
CA LEU A 347 10.47 14.58 -7.11
C LEU A 347 11.92 14.89 -6.73
N LYS A 348 12.80 15.09 -7.71
CA LYS A 348 14.20 15.44 -7.46
C LYS A 348 14.32 16.72 -6.65
N THR A 349 13.61 17.76 -7.03
CA THR A 349 13.58 19.02 -6.27
C THR A 349 13.05 18.79 -4.86
N LYS A 350 11.93 18.08 -4.70
CA LYS A 350 11.34 17.82 -3.38
C LYS A 350 12.23 17.01 -2.46
N ILE A 351 12.91 16.00 -2.98
CA ILE A 351 13.86 15.20 -2.21
C ILE A 351 15.07 16.05 -1.80
N GLN A 352 15.60 16.89 -2.70
CA GLN A 352 16.72 17.78 -2.39
C GLN A 352 16.35 18.83 -1.33
N GLU A 353 15.17 19.44 -1.45
CA GLU A 353 14.60 20.34 -0.44
C GLU A 353 14.48 19.62 0.91
N ALA A 354 13.93 18.41 0.95
CA ALA A 354 13.80 17.63 2.16
C ALA A 354 15.15 17.31 2.81
N ILE A 355 16.17 16.96 2.01
CA ILE A 355 17.55 16.75 2.49
C ILE A 355 18.06 18.01 3.20
N ASP A 356 17.87 19.17 2.59
CA ASP A 356 18.35 20.44 3.15
C ASP A 356 17.55 20.87 4.38
N TYR A 357 16.26 20.58 4.44
CA TYR A 357 15.46 20.80 5.65
C TYR A 357 15.86 19.85 6.79
N HIS A 358 16.16 18.58 6.52
CA HIS A 358 16.68 17.67 7.54
C HIS A 358 18.04 18.13 8.09
N LYS A 359 18.92 18.71 7.25
CA LYS A 359 20.17 19.33 7.73
C LYS A 359 19.90 20.48 8.70
N GLN A 360 18.90 21.31 8.42
CA GLN A 360 18.49 22.39 9.32
C GLN A 360 17.88 21.85 10.61
N VAL A 361 17.01 20.83 10.55
CA VAL A 361 16.46 20.19 11.76
C VAL A 361 17.57 19.59 12.62
N ASN A 362 18.58 18.96 12.02
CA ASN A 362 19.72 18.39 12.75
C ASN A 362 20.64 19.45 13.39
N ALA A 363 20.53 20.72 12.99
CA ALA A 363 21.24 21.82 13.65
C ALA A 363 20.54 22.30 14.93
N ILE A 364 19.26 21.98 15.10
CA ILE A 364 18.51 22.18 16.33
C ILE A 364 18.96 21.13 17.34
N PRO A 365 19.10 21.44 18.64
CA PRO A 365 19.46 20.47 19.68
C PRO A 365 18.35 19.43 20.00
N ILE A 366 17.70 18.90 18.97
CA ILE A 366 16.65 17.87 19.02
C ILE A 366 17.19 16.60 18.35
N ASN A 367 17.14 15.48 19.06
CA ASN A 367 17.50 14.19 18.49
C ASN A 367 16.27 13.53 17.86
N LEU A 368 16.13 13.64 16.53
CA LEU A 368 15.13 12.87 15.79
C LEU A 368 15.36 11.37 16.00
N ASP A 369 14.27 10.61 16.09
CA ASP A 369 14.41 9.16 16.20
C ASP A 369 14.77 8.54 14.85
N ARG A 370 15.25 7.29 14.87
CA ARG A 370 15.63 6.54 13.66
C ARG A 370 14.53 6.42 12.58
N HIS A 371 13.28 6.73 12.93
CA HIS A 371 12.14 6.64 12.02
C HIS A 371 11.76 8.00 11.43
N GLY A 372 12.10 9.09 12.13
CA GLY A 372 11.83 10.47 11.73
C GLY A 372 13.00 11.19 11.09
N ASN A 373 14.21 10.63 11.12
CA ASN A 373 15.40 11.21 10.47
C ASN A 373 15.31 11.20 8.92
N GLY A 374 16.29 11.82 8.25
CA GLY A 374 16.31 11.98 6.79
C GLY A 374 17.17 10.97 6.02
N GLU A 375 17.65 9.90 6.65
CA GLU A 375 18.66 8.98 6.06
C GLU A 375 18.20 8.31 4.76
N HIS A 376 16.89 8.10 4.57
CA HIS A 376 16.34 7.50 3.36
C HIS A 376 16.45 8.39 2.10
N LEU A 377 16.57 9.71 2.27
CA LEU A 377 16.38 10.65 1.16
C LEU A 377 17.51 10.59 0.12
N GLU A 378 18.76 10.40 0.54
CA GLU A 378 19.89 10.23 -0.37
C GLU A 378 19.72 8.95 -1.22
N HIS A 379 19.27 7.86 -0.59
CA HIS A 379 18.96 6.62 -1.28
C HIS A 379 17.86 6.80 -2.32
N TRP A 380 16.79 7.52 -1.97
CA TRP A 380 15.69 7.81 -2.89
C TRP A 380 16.15 8.67 -4.07
N LEU A 381 16.96 9.70 -3.81
CA LEU A 381 17.53 10.57 -4.83
C LEU A 381 18.37 9.77 -5.82
N ASN A 382 19.23 8.87 -5.31
CA ASN A 382 20.04 7.98 -6.12
C ASN A 382 19.18 7.08 -7.03
N CYS A 383 18.13 6.48 -6.47
CA CYS A 383 17.22 5.60 -7.22
C CYS A 383 16.52 6.33 -8.37
N ILE A 384 15.89 7.48 -8.11
CA ILE A 384 15.20 8.22 -9.18
C ILE A 384 16.17 8.76 -10.25
N ASN A 385 17.40 9.09 -9.86
CA ASN A 385 18.44 9.51 -10.80
C ASN A 385 18.95 8.35 -11.67
N ARG A 386 19.01 7.12 -11.13
CA ARG A 386 19.28 5.92 -11.93
C ARG A 386 18.11 5.62 -12.86
N TYR A 387 16.88 5.67 -12.35
CA TYR A 387 15.67 5.48 -13.14
C TYR A 387 15.63 6.43 -14.35
N TYR A 388 15.81 7.73 -14.12
CA TYR A 388 15.83 8.74 -15.18
C TYR A 388 16.88 8.43 -16.25
N ARG A 389 18.10 8.04 -15.85
CA ARG A 389 19.17 7.71 -16.80
C ARG A 389 18.90 6.44 -17.60
N LYS A 390 18.16 5.48 -17.04
CA LYS A 390 17.90 4.18 -17.65
C LYS A 390 16.67 4.19 -18.57
N TYR A 391 15.63 4.94 -18.20
CA TYR A 391 14.32 4.83 -18.85
C TYR A 391 13.78 6.14 -19.44
N LEU A 392 14.25 7.32 -19.02
CA LEU A 392 13.66 8.62 -19.38
C LEU A 392 14.59 9.53 -20.20
N LYS A 393 15.85 9.14 -20.36
CA LYS A 393 16.87 9.82 -21.15
C LYS A 393 17.21 8.99 -22.37
#